data_AF-A0A7J4JH05-F1
#
_entry.id   AF-A0A7J4JH05-F1
#
_cell.length_a   1.000
_cell.length_b   1.000
_cell.length_c   1.000
_cell.angle_alpha   90.00
_cell.angle_beta   90.00
_cell.angle_gamma   90.00
#
_symmetry.space_group_name_H-M   'P 1'
#
loop_
_entity.id
_entity.type
_entity.pdbx_description
1 polymer ?
#
loop_
_entity_poly.entity_id
_entity_poly.type
_entity_poly.pdbx_seq_one_letter_code
_entity_poly.pdbx_strand_id
1 'polypeptide(L)'
;MAVKIYETENAGAVKKVLEAEDLKDSKTGKWIINEFKTQGYKFQDAASLGISKHVSYVYIGASDDFFKKHEKSLLDAGAKSLKGKEFEEVKKKIESSEDDAVAGMGAIFG
;
A
#
# COMPACT_ATOMS: atom_id res chain seq x y z
N MET A 1 14.32 1.48 -6.65
CA MET A 1 12.95 1.14 -6.21
C MET A 1 12.71 1.92 -4.93
N ALA A 2 11.70 2.79 -4.90
CA ALA A 2 11.38 3.64 -3.76
C ALA A 2 10.21 3.03 -2.98
N VAL A 3 10.21 3.21 -1.66
CA VAL A 3 9.11 2.79 -0.78
C VAL A 3 8.39 4.03 -0.29
N LYS A 4 7.07 4.04 -0.42
CA LYS A 4 6.20 5.05 0.18
C LYS A 4 5.15 4.38 1.05
N ILE A 5 4.87 4.99 2.20
CA ILE A 5 3.81 4.58 3.10
C ILE A 5 2.80 5.72 3.20
N TYR A 6 1.52 5.37 3.14
CA TYR A 6 0.42 6.29 3.29
C TYR A 6 -0.45 5.90 4.48
N GLU A 7 -0.90 6.87 5.26
CA GLU A 7 -1.89 6.73 6.33
C GLU A 7 -3.27 7.14 5.80
N THR A 8 -4.33 6.40 6.14
CA THR A 8 -5.70 6.76 5.79
C THR A 8 -6.68 6.38 6.89
N GLU A 9 -7.63 7.28 7.17
CA GLU A 9 -8.82 6.98 7.97
C GLU A 9 -9.94 6.37 7.10
N ASN A 10 -9.85 6.55 5.77
CA ASN A 10 -10.82 6.06 4.80
C ASN A 10 -10.27 4.86 4.03
N ALA A 11 -10.09 3.76 4.76
CA ALA A 11 -9.63 2.49 4.21
C ALA A 11 -10.44 2.05 2.97
N GLY A 12 -11.77 2.24 3.01
CA GLY A 12 -12.67 1.86 1.93
C GLY A 12 -12.42 2.61 0.62
N ALA A 13 -12.25 3.94 0.68
CA ALA A 13 -11.97 4.74 -0.52
C ALA A 13 -10.60 4.41 -1.12
N VAL A 14 -9.58 4.24 -0.27
CA VAL A 14 -8.23 3.92 -0.73
C VAL A 14 -8.17 2.51 -1.34
N LYS A 15 -8.82 1.51 -0.72
CA LYS A 15 -8.91 0.16 -1.31
C LYS A 15 -9.58 0.17 -2.68
N LYS A 16 -10.64 0.95 -2.88
CA LYS A 16 -11.28 1.08 -4.20
C LYS A 16 -10.32 1.57 -5.28
N VAL A 17 -9.37 2.44 -4.95
CA VAL A 17 -8.34 2.90 -5.90
C VAL A 17 -7.33 1.78 -6.16
N LEU A 18 -6.83 1.15 -5.10
CA LEU A 18 -5.82 0.08 -5.18
C LEU A 18 -6.34 -1.16 -5.93
N GLU A 19 -7.61 -1.50 -5.72
CA GLU A 19 -8.26 -2.71 -6.23
C GLU A 19 -9.16 -2.42 -7.43
N ALA A 20 -9.13 -1.20 -7.97
CA ALA A 20 -9.92 -0.83 -9.15
C ALA A 20 -9.72 -1.84 -10.28
N GLU A 21 -10.83 -2.21 -10.93
CA GLU A 21 -10.83 -3.08 -12.10
C GLU A 21 -10.11 -2.40 -13.26
N ASP A 22 -9.53 -3.21 -14.15
CA ASP A 22 -8.98 -2.71 -15.40
C ASP A 22 -10.13 -2.17 -16.26
N LEU A 23 -9.96 -0.95 -16.76
CA LEU A 23 -11.02 -0.28 -17.51
C LEU A 23 -10.76 -0.38 -19.00
N LYS A 24 -11.75 -0.83 -19.77
CA LYS A 24 -11.69 -0.71 -21.23
C LYS A 24 -12.20 0.66 -21.65
N ASP A 25 -11.30 1.49 -22.18
CA ASP A 25 -11.65 2.78 -22.74
C ASP A 25 -12.65 2.59 -23.89
N SER A 26 -13.85 3.11 -23.71
CA SER A 26 -14.96 2.94 -24.65
C SER A 26 -14.73 3.67 -25.98
N LYS A 27 -13.83 4.66 -26.03
CA LYS A 27 -13.51 5.45 -27.22
C LYS A 27 -12.33 4.86 -28.00
N THR A 28 -11.30 4.41 -27.29
CA THR A 28 -10.07 3.90 -27.93
C THR A 28 -10.00 2.38 -27.99
N GLY A 29 -10.87 1.68 -27.26
CA GLY A 29 -10.86 0.22 -27.13
C GLY A 29 -9.69 -0.34 -26.32
N LYS A 30 -8.79 0.51 -25.82
CA LYS A 30 -7.59 0.11 -25.07
C LYS A 30 -7.94 -0.21 -23.61
N TRP A 31 -7.21 -1.18 -23.06
CA TRP A 31 -7.26 -1.47 -21.63
C TRP A 31 -6.38 -0.49 -20.86
N ILE A 32 -6.97 0.16 -19.86
CA ILE A 32 -6.31 0.94 -18.84
C ILE A 32 -6.11 -0.02 -17.67
N ILE A 33 -4.88 -0.51 -17.55
CA ILE A 33 -4.50 -1.48 -16.52
C ILE A 33 -4.31 -0.74 -15.20
N ASN A 34 -4.86 -1.27 -14.13
CA ASN A 34 -4.57 -0.79 -12.79
C ASN A 34 -3.19 -1.29 -12.35
N GLU A 35 -2.19 -0.43 -12.49
CA GLU A 35 -0.79 -0.74 -12.15
C GLU A 35 -0.60 -1.06 -10.66
N PHE A 36 -1.52 -0.65 -9.75
CA PHE A 36 -1.45 -1.03 -8.34
C PHE A 36 -1.58 -2.55 -8.13
N LYS A 37 -2.42 -3.22 -8.92
CA LYS A 37 -2.63 -4.68 -8.83
C LYS A 37 -1.40 -5.44 -9.29
N THR A 38 -0.71 -4.95 -10.32
CA THR A 38 0.50 -5.58 -10.84
C THR A 38 1.72 -5.31 -9.97
N GLN A 39 1.80 -4.09 -9.40
CA GLN A 39 2.93 -3.70 -8.56
C GLN A 39 2.88 -4.36 -7.18
N GLY A 40 1.67 -4.57 -6.65
CA GLY A 40 1.45 -5.05 -5.30
C GLY A 40 1.56 -3.94 -4.25
N TYR A 41 0.80 -4.12 -3.17
CA TYR A 41 0.81 -3.24 -2.00
C TYR A 41 0.56 -4.08 -0.75
N LYS A 42 0.90 -3.53 0.41
CA LYS A 42 0.50 -4.08 1.71
C LYS A 42 -0.43 -3.10 2.38
N PHE A 43 -1.56 -3.61 2.85
CA PHE A 43 -2.58 -2.83 3.54
C PHE A 43 -2.71 -3.37 4.96
N GLN A 44 -2.36 -2.56 5.95
CA GLN A 44 -2.33 -2.99 7.35
C GLN A 44 -3.02 -1.99 8.25
N ASP A 45 -3.87 -2.45 9.14
CA ASP A 45 -4.46 -1.58 10.15
C ASP A 45 -3.43 -1.24 11.23
N ALA A 46 -3.45 0.00 11.74
CA ALA A 46 -2.55 0.45 12.79
C ALA A 46 -2.60 -0.45 14.03
N ALA A 47 -3.81 -0.91 14.39
CA ALA A 47 -4.03 -1.84 15.49
C ALA A 47 -3.23 -3.15 15.33
N SER A 48 -3.15 -3.69 14.11
CA SER A 48 -2.39 -4.91 13.80
C SER A 48 -0.86 -4.71 13.93
N LEU A 49 -0.39 -3.47 13.90
CA LEU A 49 1.01 -3.11 14.13
C LEU A 49 1.28 -2.71 15.58
N GLY A 50 0.30 -2.87 16.48
CA GLY A 50 0.38 -2.43 17.88
C GLY A 50 0.43 -0.90 18.02
N ILE A 51 -0.08 -0.15 17.04
CA ILE A 51 -0.19 1.30 17.07
C ILE A 51 -1.61 1.68 17.50
N SER A 52 -1.72 2.46 18.57
CA SER A 52 -3.02 2.91 19.12
C SER A 52 -3.60 4.08 18.30
N LYS A 53 -3.90 3.83 17.02
CA LYS A 53 -4.55 4.76 16.11
C LYS A 53 -5.69 4.07 15.35
N HIS A 54 -6.72 4.82 14.99
CA HIS A 54 -7.83 4.35 14.15
C HIS A 54 -7.60 4.66 12.67
N VAL A 55 -6.45 4.22 12.15
CA VAL A 55 -6.02 4.45 10.76
C VAL A 55 -5.52 3.15 10.16
N SER A 56 -5.47 3.09 8.83
CA SER A 56 -4.81 2.04 8.08
C SER A 56 -3.61 2.59 7.32
N TYR A 57 -2.59 1.75 7.14
CA TYR A 57 -1.38 2.05 6.43
C TYR A 57 -1.31 1.28 5.11
N VAL A 58 -0.87 1.97 4.06
CA VAL A 58 -0.62 1.39 2.74
C VAL A 58 0.87 1.50 2.43
N TYR A 59 1.55 0.37 2.36
CA TYR A 59 2.95 0.27 1.97
C TYR A 59 3.04 -0.12 0.49
N ILE A 60 3.77 0.68 -0.29
CA ILE A 60 4.00 0.43 -1.71
C ILE A 60 5.49 0.58 -2.01
N GLY A 61 6.10 -0.47 -2.54
CA GLY A 61 7.45 -0.44 -3.12
C GLY A 61 7.36 -0.39 -4.64
N ALA A 62 7.69 0.75 -5.26
CA ALA A 62 7.55 0.96 -6.70
C ALA A 62 8.63 1.89 -7.28
N SER A 63 8.60 2.13 -8.59
CA SER A 63 9.46 3.13 -9.23
C SER A 63 8.95 4.56 -8.96
N ASP A 64 9.82 5.56 -9.09
CA ASP A 64 9.40 6.96 -8.95
C ASP A 64 8.34 7.36 -9.99
N ASP A 65 8.44 6.83 -11.22
CA ASP A 65 7.45 7.05 -12.28
C ASP A 65 6.07 6.50 -11.92
N PHE A 66 6.01 5.37 -11.21
CA PHE A 66 4.75 4.85 -10.69
C PHE A 66 4.09 5.86 -9.75
N PHE A 67 4.86 6.38 -8.78
CA PHE A 67 4.33 7.36 -7.84
C PHE A 67 3.93 8.67 -8.52
N LYS A 68 4.69 9.17 -9.49
CA LYS A 68 4.31 10.38 -10.25
C LYS A 68 2.95 10.27 -10.93
N LYS A 69 2.60 9.07 -11.41
CA LYS A 69 1.33 8.83 -12.10
C LYS A 69 0.17 8.61 -11.14
N HIS A 70 0.41 7.92 -10.03
CA HIS A 70 -0.67 7.33 -9.24
C HIS A 70 -0.82 7.88 -7.82
N GLU A 71 0.19 8.57 -7.29
CA GLU A 71 0.16 9.13 -5.93
C GLU A 71 -1.04 10.06 -5.74
N LYS A 72 -1.37 10.87 -6.76
CA LYS A 72 -2.51 11.77 -6.72
C LYS A 72 -3.83 11.04 -6.43
N SER A 73 -4.06 9.88 -7.06
CA SER A 73 -5.28 9.09 -6.87
C SER A 73 -5.43 8.60 -5.41
N LEU A 74 -4.32 8.28 -4.74
CA LEU A 74 -4.33 7.90 -3.33
C LEU A 74 -4.62 9.10 -2.42
N LEU A 75 -3.98 10.23 -2.69
CA LEU A 75 -4.20 11.46 -1.93
C LEU A 75 -5.65 11.97 -2.08
N ASP A 76 -6.19 11.94 -3.29
CA ASP A 76 -7.59 12.31 -3.57
C ASP A 76 -8.58 11.36 -2.87
N ALA A 77 -8.21 10.10 -2.64
CA ALA A 77 -8.98 9.14 -1.85
C ALA A 77 -8.85 9.33 -0.32
N GLY A 78 -8.07 10.32 0.14
CA GLY A 78 -7.90 10.66 1.55
C GLY A 78 -6.67 10.06 2.21
N ALA A 79 -5.75 9.47 1.44
CA ALA A 79 -4.48 8.99 1.97
C ALA A 79 -3.51 10.17 2.22
N LYS A 80 -2.65 10.03 3.23
CA LYS A 80 -1.62 11.01 3.59
C LYS A 80 -0.26 10.32 3.58
N SER A 81 0.68 10.84 2.80
CA SER A 81 2.04 10.29 2.74
C SER A 81 2.76 10.50 4.08
N LEU A 82 3.25 9.42 4.67
CA LEU A 82 4.08 9.46 5.87
C LEU A 82 5.51 9.85 5.53
N LYS A 83 6.14 10.62 6.42
CA LYS A 83 7.54 11.06 6.29
C LYS A 83 8.22 11.07 7.66
N GLY A 84 9.55 11.03 7.65
CA GLY A 84 10.36 11.16 8.87
C GLY A 84 10.23 9.98 9.82
N LYS A 85 10.19 10.25 11.13
CA LYS A 85 10.22 9.21 12.17
C LYS A 85 9.06 8.23 12.08
N GLU A 86 7.86 8.74 11.81
CA GLU A 86 6.65 7.93 11.71
C GLU A 86 6.72 6.95 10.54
N PHE A 87 7.25 7.40 9.39
CA PHE A 87 7.50 6.53 8.25
C PHE A 87 8.42 5.36 8.62
N GLU A 88 9.57 5.65 9.25
CA GLU A 88 10.54 4.61 9.63
C GLU A 88 9.97 3.62 10.63
N GLU A 89 9.19 4.10 11.61
CA GLU A 89 8.56 3.25 12.62
C GLU A 89 7.52 2.30 11.99
N VAL A 90 6.61 2.83 11.17
CA VAL A 90 5.58 2.03 10.50
C VAL A 90 6.21 1.07 9.50
N LYS A 91 7.21 1.53 8.75
CA LYS A 91 7.97 0.69 7.81
C LYS A 91 8.56 -0.53 8.52
N LYS A 92 9.29 -0.30 9.62
CA LYS A 92 9.91 -1.37 10.39
C LYS A 92 8.88 -2.35 10.93
N LYS A 93 7.76 -1.88 11.46
CA LYS A 93 6.68 -2.73 11.97
C LYS A 93 6.07 -3.61 10.86
N ILE A 94 5.85 -3.05 9.66
CA ILE A 94 5.32 -3.81 8.52
C ILE A 94 6.34 -4.85 8.04
N GLU A 95 7.60 -4.47 7.85
CA GLU A 95 8.65 -5.38 7.35
C GLU A 95 8.98 -6.49 8.38
N SER A 96 9.05 -6.17 9.68
CA SER A 96 9.27 -7.18 10.72
C SER A 96 8.10 -8.17 10.86
N SER A 97 6.85 -7.73 10.61
CA SER A 97 5.70 -8.64 10.63
C SER A 97 5.80 -9.72 9.53
N GLU A 98 6.50 -9.45 8.44
CA GLU A 98 6.73 -10.43 7.37
C GLU A 98 7.91 -11.35 7.66
N ASP A 99 9.01 -10.81 8.18
CA ASP A 99 10.17 -11.63 8.58
C ASP A 99 9.75 -12.70 9.60
N ASP A 100 8.91 -12.34 10.56
CA ASP A 100 8.36 -13.28 11.55
C ASP A 100 7.44 -14.34 10.91
N ALA A 101 6.67 -13.97 9.89
CA ALA A 101 5.80 -14.91 9.17
C ALA A 101 6.61 -15.91 8.32
N VAL A 102 7.68 -15.45 7.68
CA VAL A 102 8.60 -16.30 6.90
C VAL A 102 9.42 -17.21 7.82
N ALA A 103 9.91 -16.69 8.95
CA ALA A 103 10.61 -17.49 9.95
C ALA A 103 9.72 -18.56 10.59
N GLY A 104 8.44 -18.24 10.85
CA GLY A 104 7.45 -19.20 11.36
C GLY A 104 7.13 -20.31 10.37
N MET A 105 7.09 -20.03 9.06
CA MET A 105 6.93 -21.07 8.04
C MET A 105 8.20 -21.92 7.86
N GLY A 106 9.40 -21.33 7.96
CA GLY A 106 10.66 -22.06 7.90
C GLY A 106 10.86 -23.06 9.05
N ALA A 107 10.30 -22.78 10.23
CA ALA A 107 10.35 -23.68 11.39
C ALA A 107 9.32 -24.82 11.36
N ILE A 108 8.28 -24.74 10.52
CA ILE A 108 7.23 -25.77 10.40
C ILE A 108 7.57 -26.81 9.32
N PHE A 109 8.41 -26.44 8.34
CA PHE A 109 8.92 -27.35 7.31
C PHE A 109 10.37 -27.79 7.53
N GLY A 110 10.93 -27.53 8.72
CA GLY A 110 12.28 -27.93 9.13
C GLY A 110 12.32 -29.25 9.87
#